data_AF-A0A932FW34-F1
#
_entry.id   AF-A0A932FW34-F1
#
_cell.length_a   1.000
_cell.length_b   1.000
_cell.length_c   1.000
_cell.angle_alpha   90.00
_cell.angle_beta   90.00
_cell.angle_gamma   90.00
#
_symmetry.space_group_name_H-M   'P 1'
#
loop_
_entity.id
_entity.type
_entity.pdbx_description
1 polymer ?
#
loop_
_entity_poly.entity_id
_entity_poly.type
_entity_poly.pdbx_seq_one_letter_code
_entity_poly.pdbx_strand_id
1 'polypeptide(L)'
;VREALKEEGRWTGICLTSGSNPRGKEPFDEEVDLYVETLQAVGENFSSPRFPTQLVGSAFTEKQLARLWEETGLMSYTSDIEVWDEKLFEWIVPGKAQWVGRKEWIRRLIAAVEIFGRGNVGCGIVGGVEMAQPHGFKTIDEALRSTLEGAELLASHGVTLVHTVWIVKPGSYFQDQQAPPLEYYVRLAKGLHEIRARYGLYVDFDDYRRCGNHPDTDLARLL
;
A
#
# COMPACT_ATOMS: atom_id res chain seq x y z
N VAL A 1 -10.07 4.95 20.49
CA VAL A 1 -11.38 5.13 19.81
C VAL A 1 -12.34 6.02 20.59
N ARG A 2 -12.68 5.73 21.86
CA ARG A 2 -13.68 6.49 22.64
C ARG A 2 -13.45 8.01 22.72
N GLU A 3 -12.20 8.46 22.85
CA GLU A 3 -11.89 9.90 22.83
C GLU A 3 -12.12 10.54 21.46
N ALA A 4 -11.71 9.88 20.37
CA ALA A 4 -11.95 10.37 19.01
C ALA A 4 -13.45 10.48 18.68
N LEU A 5 -14.28 9.60 19.25
CA LEU A 5 -15.74 9.67 19.11
C LEU A 5 -16.37 10.88 19.83
N LYS A 6 -15.63 11.62 20.67
CA LYS A 6 -16.10 12.87 21.27
C LYS A 6 -15.99 14.06 20.32
N GLU A 7 -15.16 13.95 19.29
CA GLU A 7 -14.98 15.03 18.30
C GLU A 7 -16.16 15.07 17.32
N GLU A 8 -16.64 16.28 17.01
CA GLU A 8 -17.66 16.48 15.99
C GLU A 8 -17.07 16.18 14.60
N GLY A 9 -17.60 15.15 13.94
CA GLY A 9 -17.12 14.71 12.63
C GLY A 9 -17.72 13.39 12.20
N ARG A 10 -17.34 12.92 11.01
CA ARG A 10 -17.70 11.59 10.49
C ARG A 10 -16.44 10.78 10.25
N TRP A 11 -15.99 10.07 11.28
CA TRP A 11 -14.96 9.05 11.14
C TRP A 11 -15.50 7.90 10.26
N THR A 12 -14.83 7.59 9.15
CA THR A 12 -15.31 6.59 8.17
C THR A 12 -14.54 5.27 8.22
N GLY A 13 -13.49 5.18 9.03
CA GLY A 13 -12.70 3.98 9.22
C GLY A 13 -11.46 4.22 10.07
N ILE A 14 -10.70 3.16 10.30
CA ILE A 14 -9.47 3.19 11.08
C ILE A 14 -8.33 2.68 10.20
N CYS A 15 -7.26 3.46 10.07
CA CYS A 15 -6.05 3.06 9.35
C CYS A 15 -4.91 2.86 10.36
N LEU A 16 -4.33 1.66 10.37
CA LEU A 16 -3.15 1.36 11.19
C LEU A 16 -1.92 1.34 10.27
N THR A 17 -0.86 1.99 10.73
CA THR A 17 0.44 2.00 10.06
C THR A 17 1.55 2.12 11.08
N SER A 18 2.65 1.42 10.86
CA SER A 18 3.90 1.57 11.61
C SER A 18 5.10 1.29 10.70
N GLY A 19 6.30 1.51 11.22
CA GLY A 19 7.50 0.99 10.59
C GLY A 19 7.58 -0.53 10.69
N SER A 20 8.39 -1.15 9.82
CA SER A 20 8.63 -2.59 9.85
C SER A 20 9.44 -3.00 11.09
N ASN A 21 8.97 -4.03 11.80
CA ASN A 21 9.70 -4.64 12.91
C ASN A 21 10.09 -6.08 12.55
N PRO A 22 11.32 -6.35 12.10
CA PRO A 22 11.70 -7.68 11.60
C PRO A 22 11.88 -8.73 12.70
N ARG A 23 11.67 -8.38 13.98
CA ARG A 23 11.85 -9.30 15.11
C ARG A 23 10.70 -10.30 15.23
N GLY A 24 10.97 -11.43 15.86
CA GLY A 24 10.06 -12.56 15.96
C GLY A 24 10.77 -13.90 15.82
N LYS A 25 10.01 -15.00 15.90
CA LYS A 25 10.51 -16.32 15.55
C LYS A 25 10.62 -16.46 14.03
N GLU A 26 9.57 -16.00 13.34
CA GLU A 26 9.58 -15.66 11.92
C GLU A 26 9.67 -14.13 11.80
N PRO A 27 10.23 -13.58 10.71
CA PRO A 27 10.26 -12.14 10.50
C PRO A 27 8.87 -11.52 10.64
N PHE A 28 8.81 -10.42 11.37
CA PHE A 28 7.59 -9.63 11.63
C PHE A 28 6.57 -10.22 12.62
N ASP A 29 6.87 -11.30 13.34
CA ASP A 29 5.92 -11.82 14.34
C ASP A 29 5.59 -10.78 15.42
N GLU A 30 6.58 -10.04 15.92
CA GLU A 30 6.33 -8.98 16.91
C GLU A 30 5.52 -7.81 16.34
N GLU A 31 5.66 -7.53 15.04
CA GLU A 31 4.85 -6.53 14.34
C GLU A 31 3.38 -6.98 14.28
N VAL A 32 3.17 -8.25 13.93
CA VAL A 32 1.84 -8.87 13.87
C VAL A 32 1.20 -8.92 15.27
N ASP A 33 1.94 -9.28 16.31
CA ASP A 33 1.46 -9.29 17.70
C ASP A 33 0.94 -7.91 18.12
N LEU A 34 1.71 -6.86 17.84
CA LEU A 34 1.31 -5.48 18.11
C LEU A 34 0.01 -5.11 17.38
N TYR A 35 -0.12 -5.48 16.10
CA TYR A 35 -1.32 -5.20 15.34
C TYR A 35 -2.54 -5.98 15.83
N VAL A 36 -2.37 -7.27 16.19
CA VAL A 36 -3.46 -8.09 16.75
C VAL A 36 -3.96 -7.48 18.06
N GLU A 37 -3.06 -7.16 19.00
CA GLU A 37 -3.41 -6.53 20.27
C GLU A 37 -4.15 -5.21 20.05
N THR A 38 -3.61 -4.36 19.18
CA THR A 38 -4.20 -3.04 18.89
C THR A 38 -5.58 -3.17 18.25
N LEU A 39 -5.74 -4.04 17.25
CA LEU A 39 -7.00 -4.23 16.53
C LEU A 39 -8.08 -4.88 17.39
N GLN A 40 -7.72 -5.78 18.31
CA GLN A 40 -8.65 -6.33 19.30
C GLN A 40 -9.17 -5.25 20.24
N ALA A 41 -8.28 -4.43 20.81
CA ALA A 41 -8.66 -3.32 21.69
C ALA A 41 -9.53 -2.26 20.97
N VAL A 42 -9.23 -2.00 19.70
CA VAL A 42 -10.07 -1.15 18.85
C VAL A 42 -11.46 -1.80 18.64
N GLY A 43 -11.48 -3.09 18.34
CA GLY A 43 -12.68 -3.89 18.09
C GLY A 43 -13.69 -3.89 19.24
N GLU A 44 -13.25 -3.75 20.49
CA GLU A 44 -14.14 -3.61 21.67
C GLU A 44 -15.13 -2.44 21.58
N ASN A 45 -14.90 -1.50 20.67
CA ASN A 45 -15.76 -0.32 20.46
C ASN A 45 -16.81 -0.54 19.36
N PHE A 46 -16.85 -1.73 18.74
CA PHE A 46 -17.77 -2.07 17.66
C PHE A 46 -18.65 -3.26 18.05
N SER A 47 -19.91 -3.23 17.61
CA SER A 47 -20.85 -4.33 17.82
C SER A 47 -20.75 -5.44 16.77
N SER A 48 -20.08 -5.16 15.65
CA SER A 48 -19.88 -6.10 14.55
C SER A 48 -18.50 -6.74 14.65
N PRO A 49 -18.34 -8.02 14.25
CA PRO A 49 -17.05 -8.72 14.29
C PRO A 49 -16.02 -8.10 13.33
N ARG A 50 -16.48 -7.42 12.27
CA ARG A 50 -15.67 -6.66 11.32
C ARG A 50 -16.11 -5.20 11.35
N PHE A 51 -15.17 -4.30 11.15
CA PHE A 51 -15.42 -2.86 11.12
C PHE A 51 -14.47 -2.17 10.12
N PRO A 52 -14.85 -1.03 9.52
CA PRO A 52 -14.06 -0.40 8.45
C PRO A 52 -12.62 -0.12 8.89
N THR A 53 -11.70 -0.95 8.42
CA THR A 53 -10.29 -0.98 8.85
C THR A 53 -9.36 -1.29 7.72
N GLN A 54 -8.25 -0.56 7.70
CA GLN A 54 -7.11 -0.82 6.84
C GLN A 54 -5.86 -0.98 7.70
N LEU A 55 -5.03 -1.95 7.34
CA LEU A 55 -3.68 -2.10 7.85
C LEU A 55 -2.68 -1.87 6.72
N VAL A 56 -1.78 -0.89 6.88
CA VAL A 56 -0.60 -0.71 6.03
C VAL A 56 0.60 -1.27 6.78
N GLY A 57 1.15 -2.40 6.31
CA GLY A 57 2.21 -3.12 7.00
C GLY A 57 3.25 -3.76 6.09
N SER A 58 4.24 -4.41 6.71
CA SER A 58 5.23 -5.25 6.01
C SER A 58 4.56 -6.40 5.23
N ALA A 59 5.27 -7.02 4.27
CA ALA A 59 4.77 -8.18 3.53
C ALA A 59 4.74 -9.43 4.43
N PHE A 60 3.62 -9.62 5.14
CA PHE A 60 3.41 -10.73 6.07
C PHE A 60 3.18 -12.05 5.33
N THR A 61 3.49 -13.16 6.00
CA THR A 61 3.18 -14.50 5.48
C THR A 61 1.67 -14.75 5.53
N GLU A 62 1.18 -15.71 4.75
CA GLU A 62 -0.24 -16.09 4.76
C GLU A 62 -0.71 -16.54 6.14
N LYS A 63 0.18 -17.18 6.92
CA LYS A 63 -0.12 -17.57 8.31
C LYS A 63 -0.30 -16.35 9.21
N GLN A 64 0.58 -15.35 9.08
CA GLN A 64 0.47 -14.09 9.83
C GLN A 64 -0.80 -13.31 9.42
N LEU A 65 -1.10 -13.26 8.11
CA LEU A 65 -2.29 -12.61 7.57
C LEU A 65 -3.58 -13.33 7.98
N ALA A 66 -3.60 -14.67 7.93
CA ALA A 66 -4.74 -15.47 8.39
C ALA A 66 -5.01 -15.20 9.87
N ARG A 67 -3.97 -15.14 10.70
CA ARG A 67 -4.09 -14.77 12.11
C ARG A 67 -4.68 -13.37 12.29
N LEU A 68 -4.14 -12.35 11.60
CA LEU A 68 -4.68 -10.99 11.63
C LEU A 68 -6.15 -10.95 11.22
N TRP A 69 -6.52 -11.71 10.19
CA TRP A 69 -7.90 -11.82 9.76
C TRP A 69 -8.76 -12.53 10.82
N GLU A 70 -8.39 -13.72 11.28
CA GLU A 70 -9.21 -14.55 12.17
C GLU A 70 -9.36 -13.99 13.59
N GLU A 71 -8.31 -13.37 14.13
CA GLU A 71 -8.26 -12.93 15.53
C GLU A 71 -8.71 -11.48 15.73
N THR A 72 -9.01 -10.74 14.65
CA THR A 72 -9.34 -9.30 14.71
C THR A 72 -10.54 -8.94 13.82
N GLY A 73 -10.90 -7.65 13.81
CA GLY A 73 -11.90 -7.09 12.89
C GLY A 73 -11.36 -6.50 11.60
N LEU A 74 -10.08 -6.75 11.26
CA LEU A 74 -9.42 -6.20 10.07
C LEU A 74 -10.20 -6.52 8.78
N MET A 75 -10.37 -5.54 7.89
CA MET A 75 -11.10 -5.69 6.63
C MET A 75 -10.23 -5.59 5.39
N SER A 76 -9.18 -4.77 5.39
CA SER A 76 -8.26 -4.65 4.27
C SER A 76 -6.80 -4.59 4.71
N TYR A 77 -5.92 -5.01 3.79
CA TYR A 77 -4.49 -5.08 4.01
C TYR A 77 -3.74 -4.47 2.84
N THR A 78 -2.77 -3.62 3.15
CA THR A 78 -1.92 -2.94 2.18
C THR A 78 -0.47 -3.21 2.51
N SER A 79 0.31 -3.59 1.50
CA SER A 79 1.76 -3.67 1.62
C SER A 79 2.45 -3.05 0.42
N ASP A 80 3.15 -1.96 0.68
CA ASP A 80 3.70 -1.11 -0.37
C ASP A 80 4.96 -1.72 -0.96
N ILE A 81 5.07 -1.72 -2.29
CA ILE A 81 6.29 -2.15 -2.98
C ILE A 81 7.24 -0.97 -3.22
N GLU A 82 6.74 0.26 -3.09
CA GLU A 82 7.40 1.57 -3.31
C GLU A 82 7.86 1.84 -4.74
N VAL A 83 8.46 0.85 -5.40
CA VAL A 83 8.93 0.93 -6.78
C VAL A 83 8.74 -0.43 -7.46
N TRP A 84 8.22 -0.42 -8.68
CA TRP A 84 7.93 -1.66 -9.40
C TRP A 84 9.18 -2.34 -9.97
N ASP A 85 10.09 -1.59 -10.59
CA ASP A 85 11.25 -2.16 -11.31
C ASP A 85 12.16 -2.99 -10.38
N GLU A 86 12.58 -4.17 -10.83
CA GLU A 86 13.35 -5.12 -10.01
C GLU A 86 14.73 -4.59 -9.59
N LYS A 87 15.44 -3.88 -10.47
CA LYS A 87 16.76 -3.32 -10.14
C LYS A 87 16.62 -2.12 -9.21
N LEU A 88 15.58 -1.31 -9.42
CA LEU A 88 15.33 -0.16 -8.57
C LEU A 88 14.83 -0.56 -7.19
N PHE A 89 14.09 -1.66 -7.06
CA PHE A 89 13.64 -2.18 -5.76
C PHE A 89 14.81 -2.43 -4.81
N GLU A 90 15.87 -3.09 -5.27
CA GLU A 90 17.07 -3.34 -4.44
C GLU A 90 17.77 -2.05 -4.00
N TRP A 91 17.80 -1.04 -4.87
CA TRP A 91 18.47 0.23 -4.59
C TRP A 91 17.66 1.18 -3.71
N ILE A 92 16.37 1.32 -3.99
CA ILE A 92 15.47 2.29 -3.36
C ILE A 92 14.95 1.77 -2.02
N VAL A 93 14.67 0.47 -1.92
CA VAL A 93 14.16 -0.18 -0.71
C VAL A 93 15.02 -1.37 -0.27
N PRO A 94 16.32 -1.16 0.01
CA PRO A 94 17.26 -2.23 0.32
C PRO A 94 16.84 -3.06 1.54
N GLY A 95 16.15 -2.46 2.52
CA GLY A 95 15.60 -3.17 3.66
C GLY A 95 14.52 -4.19 3.27
N LYS A 96 13.59 -3.82 2.37
CA LYS A 96 12.55 -4.73 1.87
C LYS A 96 13.17 -5.85 1.04
N ALA A 97 14.19 -5.54 0.25
CA ALA A 97 14.98 -6.51 -0.51
C ALA A 97 15.71 -7.51 0.41
N GLN A 98 16.31 -7.04 1.50
CA GLN A 98 17.02 -7.87 2.45
C GLN A 98 16.10 -8.83 3.24
N TRP A 99 14.97 -8.34 3.75
CA TRP A 99 14.14 -9.13 4.67
C TRP A 99 13.15 -10.06 3.99
N VAL A 100 12.66 -9.69 2.80
CA VAL A 100 11.63 -10.46 2.08
C VAL A 100 12.05 -10.71 0.64
N GLY A 101 12.59 -9.70 -0.04
CA GLY A 101 12.91 -9.77 -1.47
C GLY A 101 11.68 -9.53 -2.34
N ARG A 102 11.90 -8.93 -3.53
CA ARG A 102 10.81 -8.46 -4.40
C ARG A 102 9.84 -9.57 -4.82
N LYS A 103 10.37 -10.71 -5.25
CA LYS A 103 9.56 -11.84 -5.75
C LYS A 103 8.62 -12.37 -4.67
N GLU A 104 9.14 -12.56 -3.46
CA GLU A 104 8.35 -13.02 -2.34
C GLU A 104 7.38 -11.94 -1.84
N TRP A 105 7.75 -10.66 -1.89
CA TRP A 105 6.85 -9.55 -1.59
C TRP A 105 5.60 -9.56 -2.48
N ILE A 106 5.80 -9.64 -3.80
CA ILE A 106 4.71 -9.71 -4.78
C ILE A 106 3.88 -10.98 -4.57
N ARG A 107 4.53 -12.13 -4.32
CA ARG A 107 3.83 -13.40 -4.08
C ARG A 107 2.93 -13.32 -2.84
N ARG A 108 3.42 -12.80 -1.71
CA ARG A 108 2.65 -12.62 -0.46
C ARG A 108 1.47 -11.67 -0.67
N LEU A 109 1.72 -10.56 -1.37
CA LEU A 109 0.71 -9.56 -1.67
C LEU A 109 -0.44 -10.16 -2.52
N ILE A 110 -0.13 -10.95 -3.54
CA ILE A 110 -1.13 -11.67 -4.33
C ILE A 110 -1.85 -12.72 -3.47
N ALA A 111 -1.12 -13.50 -2.67
CA ALA A 111 -1.71 -14.52 -1.80
C ALA A 111 -2.65 -13.95 -0.73
N ALA A 112 -2.42 -12.70 -0.28
CA ALA A 112 -3.30 -12.01 0.65
C ALA A 112 -4.74 -11.85 0.12
N VAL A 113 -4.94 -11.86 -1.20
CA VAL A 113 -6.27 -11.76 -1.82
C VAL A 113 -7.16 -12.96 -1.45
N GLU A 114 -6.57 -14.14 -1.24
CA GLU A 114 -7.31 -15.33 -0.79
C GLU A 114 -7.83 -15.19 0.65
N ILE A 115 -7.26 -14.26 1.44
CA ILE A 115 -7.61 -14.02 2.84
C ILE A 115 -8.61 -12.86 2.96
N PHE A 116 -8.27 -11.71 2.37
CA PHE A 116 -9.07 -10.48 2.50
C PHE A 116 -10.12 -10.32 1.39
N GLY A 117 -9.98 -11.04 0.28
CA GLY A 117 -10.84 -10.94 -0.89
C GLY A 117 -10.38 -9.91 -1.92
N ARG A 118 -10.84 -10.10 -3.16
CA ARG A 118 -10.57 -9.21 -4.29
C ARG A 118 -11.03 -7.79 -4.00
N GLY A 119 -10.14 -6.81 -4.19
CA GLY A 119 -10.43 -5.40 -3.93
C GLY A 119 -10.33 -5.00 -2.45
N ASN A 120 -9.83 -5.86 -1.57
CA ASN A 120 -9.50 -5.54 -0.17
C ASN A 120 -7.99 -5.65 0.12
N VAL A 121 -7.18 -5.80 -0.92
CA VAL A 121 -5.72 -5.81 -0.82
C VAL A 121 -5.14 -4.66 -1.64
N GLY A 122 -4.33 -3.82 -1.00
CA GLY A 122 -3.69 -2.65 -1.60
C GLY A 122 -2.18 -2.79 -1.74
N CYS A 123 -1.62 -2.01 -2.64
CA CYS A 123 -0.17 -1.82 -2.77
C CYS A 123 0.12 -0.37 -3.14
N GLY A 124 0.94 0.30 -2.35
CA GLY A 124 1.46 1.62 -2.64
C GLY A 124 2.76 1.59 -3.43
N ILE A 125 2.92 2.60 -4.29
CA ILE A 125 4.19 3.03 -4.87
C ILE A 125 4.46 4.50 -4.56
N VAL A 126 5.73 4.89 -4.58
CA VAL A 126 6.15 6.29 -4.52
C VAL A 126 6.32 6.78 -5.96
N GLY A 127 5.25 7.36 -6.50
CA GLY A 127 5.22 7.82 -7.88
C GLY A 127 6.34 8.80 -8.19
N GLY A 128 7.20 8.43 -9.14
CA GLY A 128 8.31 9.22 -9.63
C GLY A 128 9.68 8.81 -9.08
N VAL A 129 9.72 8.00 -8.01
CA VAL A 129 11.00 7.51 -7.45
C VAL A 129 11.73 6.59 -8.43
N GLU A 130 11.01 5.94 -9.35
CA GLU A 130 11.60 5.10 -10.39
C GLU A 130 12.43 5.89 -11.41
N MET A 131 12.34 7.22 -11.41
CA MET A 131 13.16 8.12 -12.23
C MET A 131 14.39 8.64 -11.47
N ALA A 132 14.59 8.27 -10.20
CA ALA A 132 15.72 8.70 -9.39
C ALA A 132 17.07 8.33 -10.04
N GLN A 133 17.98 9.28 -10.15
CA GLN A 133 19.29 9.09 -10.77
C GLN A 133 20.34 8.63 -9.73
N PRO A 134 21.33 7.80 -10.13
CA PRO A 134 21.74 7.52 -11.51
C PRO A 134 21.14 6.25 -12.13
N HIS A 135 20.30 5.50 -11.41
CA HIS A 135 19.87 4.17 -11.86
C HIS A 135 18.46 4.12 -12.46
N GLY A 136 17.63 5.12 -12.18
CA GLY A 136 16.24 5.20 -12.63
C GLY A 136 16.06 5.53 -14.11
N PHE A 137 14.81 5.43 -14.55
CA PHE A 137 14.40 5.67 -15.93
C PHE A 137 14.71 7.12 -16.35
N LYS A 138 15.09 7.29 -17.62
CA LYS A 138 15.48 8.59 -18.17
C LYS A 138 14.31 9.34 -18.79
N THR A 139 13.23 8.63 -19.08
CA THR A 139 12.05 9.19 -19.74
C THR A 139 10.78 8.84 -18.96
N ILE A 140 9.79 9.73 -19.04
CA ILE A 140 8.45 9.54 -18.47
C ILE A 140 7.81 8.26 -19.03
N ASP A 141 7.96 8.00 -20.33
CA ASP A 141 7.32 6.86 -20.99
C ASP A 141 7.87 5.52 -20.50
N GLU A 142 9.18 5.42 -20.25
CA GLU A 142 9.80 4.21 -19.68
C GLU A 142 9.33 3.95 -18.25
N ALA A 143 9.31 4.99 -17.41
CA ALA A 143 8.84 4.91 -16.03
C ALA A 143 7.38 4.46 -15.96
N LEU A 144 6.50 5.14 -16.70
CA LEU A 144 5.08 4.81 -16.75
C LEU A 144 4.85 3.40 -17.29
N ARG A 145 5.55 2.98 -18.35
CA ARG A 145 5.39 1.64 -18.91
C ARG A 145 5.72 0.56 -17.87
N SER A 146 6.84 0.72 -17.15
CA SER A 146 7.24 -0.22 -16.10
C SER A 146 6.18 -0.29 -15.00
N THR A 147 5.81 0.85 -14.44
CA THR A 147 4.86 0.93 -13.32
C THR A 147 3.47 0.43 -13.69
N LEU A 148 2.97 0.76 -14.89
CA LEU A 148 1.64 0.34 -15.35
C LEU A 148 1.59 -1.16 -15.71
N GLU A 149 2.70 -1.76 -16.17
CA GLU A 149 2.79 -3.22 -16.33
C GLU A 149 2.62 -3.94 -14.98
N GLY A 150 3.25 -3.41 -13.93
CA GLY A 150 3.07 -3.92 -12.57
C GLY A 150 1.66 -3.75 -12.03
N ALA A 151 1.07 -2.59 -12.28
CA ALA A 151 -0.32 -2.32 -11.92
C ALA A 151 -1.29 -3.31 -12.60
N GLU A 152 -1.10 -3.60 -13.89
CA GLU A 152 -1.91 -4.57 -14.63
C GLU A 152 -1.78 -5.98 -14.03
N LEU A 153 -0.55 -6.42 -13.72
CA LEU A 153 -0.30 -7.72 -13.08
C LEU A 153 -1.06 -7.81 -11.75
N LEU A 154 -0.85 -6.85 -10.85
CA LEU A 154 -1.48 -6.83 -9.53
C LEU A 154 -3.02 -6.77 -9.64
N ALA A 155 -3.55 -5.94 -10.54
CA ALA A 155 -4.98 -5.80 -10.76
C ALA A 155 -5.64 -7.07 -11.29
N SER A 156 -4.94 -7.82 -12.16
CA SER A 156 -5.40 -9.12 -12.63
C SER A 156 -5.62 -10.11 -11.49
N HIS A 157 -4.79 -10.03 -10.44
CA HIS A 157 -4.90 -10.83 -9.23
C HIS A 157 -5.81 -10.24 -8.15
N GLY A 158 -6.37 -9.06 -8.36
CA GLY A 158 -7.32 -8.45 -7.41
C GLY A 158 -6.71 -7.53 -6.37
N VAL A 159 -5.43 -7.17 -6.55
CA VAL A 159 -4.72 -6.20 -5.73
C VAL A 159 -4.82 -4.83 -6.40
N THR A 160 -5.14 -3.79 -5.62
CA THR A 160 -5.18 -2.43 -6.13
C THR A 160 -3.84 -1.74 -5.93
N LEU A 161 -3.23 -1.24 -7.02
CA LEU A 161 -2.06 -0.35 -6.94
C LEU A 161 -2.53 1.11 -6.81
N VAL A 162 -1.96 1.84 -5.85
CA VAL A 162 -2.17 3.28 -5.60
C VAL A 162 -0.83 3.98 -5.56
N HIS A 163 -0.80 5.30 -5.78
CA HIS A 163 0.47 6.04 -5.73
C HIS A 163 0.43 7.17 -4.72
N THR A 164 1.56 7.43 -4.09
CA THR A 164 1.87 8.72 -3.45
C THR A 164 2.70 9.58 -4.40
N VAL A 165 2.72 10.89 -4.19
CA VAL A 165 3.60 11.80 -4.94
C VAL A 165 4.96 11.80 -4.25
N TRP A 166 6.03 11.50 -4.98
CA TRP A 166 7.38 11.59 -4.43
C TRP A 166 7.73 13.02 -4.04
N ILE A 167 8.02 13.23 -2.75
CA ILE A 167 8.54 14.49 -2.24
C ILE A 167 10.02 14.28 -1.90
N VAL A 168 10.90 14.98 -2.60
CA VAL A 168 12.34 15.00 -2.28
C VAL A 168 12.54 15.72 -0.96
N LYS A 169 13.01 14.98 0.07
CA LYS A 169 13.16 15.50 1.44
C LYS A 169 14.63 15.83 1.74
N PRO A 170 14.92 17.02 2.29
CA PRO A 170 16.25 17.34 2.83
C PRO A 170 16.68 16.31 3.88
N GLY A 171 17.95 15.90 3.85
CA GLY A 171 18.51 14.91 4.77
C GLY A 171 18.16 13.45 4.47
N SER A 172 17.34 13.18 3.44
CA SER A 172 17.11 11.82 2.95
C SER A 172 18.24 11.35 2.03
N TYR A 173 18.32 10.04 1.80
CA TYR A 173 19.25 9.46 0.83
C TYR A 173 19.11 10.06 -0.58
N PHE A 174 17.90 10.50 -0.94
CA PHE A 174 17.58 11.09 -2.23
C PHE A 174 17.45 12.62 -2.20
N GLN A 175 18.04 13.30 -1.23
CA GLN A 175 17.89 14.75 -1.06
C GLN A 175 18.30 15.59 -2.29
N ASP A 176 19.23 15.09 -3.12
CA ASP A 176 19.75 15.79 -4.30
C ASP A 176 19.04 15.41 -5.61
N GLN A 177 17.89 14.73 -5.52
CA GLN A 177 17.11 14.31 -6.67
C GLN A 177 16.13 15.39 -7.14
N GLN A 178 15.62 15.22 -8.36
CA GLN A 178 14.52 16.02 -8.89
C GLN A 178 13.30 15.13 -9.10
N ALA A 179 12.17 15.53 -8.51
CA ALA A 179 10.90 14.86 -8.76
C ALA A 179 10.45 15.08 -10.23
N PRO A 180 9.75 14.11 -10.84
CA PRO A 180 9.20 14.26 -12.19
C PRO A 180 8.26 15.46 -12.35
N PRO A 181 8.02 15.93 -13.60
CA PRO A 181 7.07 17.02 -13.86
C PRO A 181 5.62 16.58 -13.66
N LEU A 182 4.70 17.53 -13.52
CA LEU A 182 3.25 17.27 -13.33
C LEU A 182 2.66 16.32 -14.39
N GLU A 183 3.12 16.41 -15.64
CA GLU A 183 2.68 15.52 -16.72
C GLU A 183 2.81 14.03 -16.35
N TYR A 184 3.92 13.67 -15.70
CA TYR A 184 4.16 12.30 -15.24
C TYR A 184 3.03 11.84 -14.30
N TYR A 185 2.74 12.64 -13.27
CA TYR A 185 1.75 12.30 -12.26
C TYR A 185 0.33 12.23 -12.81
N VAL A 186 -0.04 13.14 -13.72
CA VAL A 186 -1.36 13.10 -14.38
C VAL A 186 -1.51 11.82 -15.20
N ARG A 187 -0.48 11.44 -15.96
CA ARG A 187 -0.49 10.23 -16.78
C ARG A 187 -0.49 8.95 -15.93
N LEU A 188 0.25 8.93 -14.82
CA LEU A 188 0.25 7.83 -13.85
C LEU A 188 -1.13 7.64 -13.24
N ALA A 189 -1.72 8.70 -12.67
CA ALA A 189 -3.03 8.64 -12.03
C ALA A 189 -4.13 8.16 -13.00
N LYS A 190 -4.11 8.68 -14.24
CA LYS A 190 -5.02 8.23 -15.29
C LYS A 190 -4.83 6.76 -15.64
N GLY A 191 -3.58 6.32 -15.84
CA GLY A 191 -3.27 4.93 -16.17
C GLY A 191 -3.71 3.96 -15.08
N LEU A 192 -3.42 4.26 -13.81
CA LEU A 192 -3.85 3.41 -12.69
C LEU A 192 -5.38 3.37 -12.57
N HIS A 193 -6.06 4.49 -12.76
CA HIS A 193 -7.53 4.52 -12.77
C HIS A 193 -8.12 3.65 -13.88
N GLU A 194 -7.62 3.75 -15.11
CA GLU A 194 -8.09 2.94 -16.24
C GLU A 194 -7.89 1.44 -15.99
N ILE A 195 -6.76 1.04 -15.38
CA ILE A 195 -6.48 -0.35 -14.99
C ILE A 195 -7.52 -0.81 -13.96
N ARG A 196 -7.71 -0.08 -12.87
CA ARG A 196 -8.68 -0.43 -11.82
C ARG A 196 -10.09 -0.59 -12.39
N ALA A 197 -10.51 0.35 -13.25
CA ALA A 197 -11.81 0.31 -13.90
C ALA A 197 -11.98 -0.94 -14.79
N ARG A 198 -10.96 -1.29 -15.61
CA ARG A 198 -10.99 -2.51 -16.45
C ARG A 198 -11.15 -3.79 -15.64
N TYR A 199 -10.54 -3.86 -14.45
CA TYR A 199 -10.57 -5.03 -13.58
C TYR A 199 -11.68 -5.04 -12.53
N GLY A 200 -12.55 -4.02 -12.53
CA GLY A 200 -13.64 -3.87 -11.58
C GLY A 200 -13.18 -3.73 -10.13
N LEU A 201 -12.02 -3.09 -9.91
CA LEU A 201 -11.45 -2.90 -8.58
C LEU A 201 -11.87 -1.56 -7.98
N TYR A 202 -12.44 -1.63 -6.77
CA TYR A 202 -12.75 -0.47 -5.95
C TYR A 202 -11.64 -0.24 -4.93
N VAL A 203 -11.46 1.01 -4.51
CA VAL A 203 -10.40 1.43 -3.56
C VAL A 203 -10.99 2.12 -2.34
N ASP A 204 -12.19 1.71 -1.94
CA ASP A 204 -12.97 2.39 -0.90
C ASP A 204 -12.25 2.43 0.45
N PHE A 205 -11.41 1.45 0.76
CA PHE A 205 -10.67 1.42 2.02
C PHE A 205 -9.47 2.39 2.04
N ASP A 206 -9.03 2.87 0.87
CA ASP A 206 -7.81 3.68 0.70
C ASP A 206 -8.03 4.86 -0.28
N ASP A 207 -9.25 5.40 -0.28
CA ASP A 207 -9.57 6.58 -1.08
C ASP A 207 -8.89 7.84 -0.52
N TYR A 208 -8.73 8.86 -1.37
CA TYR A 208 -8.06 10.10 -1.00
C TYR A 208 -8.67 10.78 0.23
N ARG A 209 -9.99 10.62 0.46
CA ARG A 209 -10.68 11.19 1.63
C ARG A 209 -10.29 10.52 2.94
N ARG A 210 -9.92 9.24 2.92
CA ARG A 210 -9.52 8.48 4.11
C ARG A 210 -8.02 8.55 4.37
N CYS A 211 -7.20 8.44 3.33
CA CYS A 211 -5.74 8.39 3.47
C CYS A 211 -5.05 9.75 3.28
N GLY A 212 -5.58 10.61 2.41
CA GLY A 212 -4.98 11.92 2.09
C GLY A 212 -3.70 11.87 1.24
N ASN A 213 -3.14 10.68 0.99
CA ASN A 213 -1.85 10.50 0.31
C ASN A 213 -1.97 9.94 -1.12
N HIS A 214 -3.12 9.40 -1.50
CA HIS A 214 -3.35 8.73 -2.79
C HIS A 214 -4.30 9.53 -3.68
N PRO A 215 -3.86 10.64 -4.31
CA PRO A 215 -4.76 11.52 -5.07
C PRO A 215 -5.35 10.82 -6.31
N ASP A 216 -4.73 9.76 -6.82
CA ASP A 216 -5.24 9.01 -7.97
C ASP A 216 -6.49 8.18 -7.65
N THR A 217 -6.72 7.83 -6.38
CA THR A 217 -7.88 7.04 -6.00
C THR A 217 -9.16 7.88 -5.99
N ASP A 218 -9.08 9.21 -5.89
CA ASP A 218 -10.27 10.08 -5.97
C ASP A 218 -10.91 10.03 -7.38
N LEU A 219 -10.14 9.72 -8.42
CA LEU A 219 -10.67 9.49 -9.78
C LEU A 219 -11.68 8.34 -9.84
N ALA A 220 -11.64 7.39 -8.90
CA ALA A 220 -12.64 6.33 -8.82
C ALA A 220 -14.07 6.84 -8.58
N ARG A 221 -14.23 8.11 -8.17
CA ARG A 221 -15.53 8.76 -7.92
C ARG A 221 -16.14 9.45 -9.14
N LEU A 222 -15.42 9.48 -10.27
CA LEU A 222 -15.92 10.03 -11.55
C LEU A 222 -16.72 9.00 -12.37
N LEU A 223 -16.78 7.75 -11.89
CA LEU A 223 -17.58 6.65 -12.42
C LEU A 223 -18.99 6.68 -11.81
#